data_AF-A0A5K1FGY3-F1
#
_entry.id   AF-A0A5K1FGY3-F1
#
_cell.length_a   1.000
_cell.length_b   1.000
_cell.length_c   1.000
_cell.angle_alpha   90.00
_cell.angle_beta   90.00
_cell.angle_gamma   90.00
#
_symmetry.space_group_name_H-M   'P 1'
#
loop_
_entity.id
_entity.type
_entity.pdbx_description
1 polymer ?
#
loop_
_entity_poly.entity_id
_entity_poly.type
_entity_poly.pdbx_seq_one_letter_code
_entity_poly.pdbx_strand_id
1 'polypeptide(L)' 'PEGKYEALDKYGKDLTAMAREGKLDPVIGRDDEIRRCIQILSRRTKNNPVLIGEPGVGKTAISEG' A
#
# COMPACT_ATOMS: atom_id res chain seq x y z
N PRO A 1 23.01 -9.79 1.14
CA PRO A 1 21.53 -9.93 1.02
C PRO A 1 20.80 -9.91 2.37
N GLU A 2 21.42 -10.45 3.44
CA GLU A 2 20.82 -10.55 4.78
C GLU A 2 20.62 -9.19 5.49
N GLY A 3 21.55 -8.23 5.35
CA GLY A 3 21.41 -6.91 5.99
C GLY A 3 20.30 -6.01 5.43
N LYS A 4 19.71 -6.36 4.28
CA LYS A 4 18.59 -5.59 3.68
C LYS A 4 17.25 -5.92 4.35
N TYR A 5 17.06 -7.17 4.77
CA TYR A 5 15.86 -7.60 5.48
C TYR A 5 15.85 -7.05 6.91
N GLU A 6 16.99 -7.07 7.62
CA GLU A 6 17.08 -6.45 8.96
C GLU A 6 16.72 -4.96 8.96
N ALA A 7 17.06 -4.23 7.90
CA ALA A 7 16.71 -2.81 7.79
C ALA A 7 15.21 -2.60 7.53
N LEU A 8 14.59 -3.47 6.72
CA LEU A 8 13.15 -3.42 6.46
C LEU A 8 12.34 -3.83 7.70
N ASP A 9 12.83 -4.78 8.49
CA ASP A 9 12.16 -5.18 9.74
C ASP A 9 12.31 -4.11 10.83
N LYS A 10 13.46 -3.40 10.87
CA LYS A 10 13.70 -2.32 11.85
C LYS A 10 12.95 -1.03 11.54
N TYR A 11 12.76 -0.68 10.26
CA TYR A 11 12.24 0.63 9.87
C TYR A 11 10.97 0.58 9.02
N GLY A 12 10.61 -0.58 8.48
CA GLY A 12 9.41 -0.81 7.69
C GLY A 12 8.33 -1.52 8.49
N LYS A 13 7.10 -1.46 7.95
CA LYS A 13 6.00 -2.35 8.35
C LYS A 13 5.60 -3.15 7.12
N ASP A 14 5.55 -4.47 7.24
CA ASP A 14 5.06 -5.33 6.16
C ASP A 14 3.53 -5.39 6.19
N LEU A 15 2.91 -4.55 5.37
CA LEU A 15 1.46 -4.52 5.20
C LEU A 15 0.91 -5.84 4.62
N THR A 16 1.69 -6.58 3.81
CA THR A 16 1.25 -7.85 3.23
C THR A 16 1.14 -8.92 4.31
N ALA A 17 2.11 -8.97 5.24
CA ALA A 17 2.04 -9.86 6.40
C ALA A 17 0.86 -9.51 7.31
N MET A 18 0.65 -8.22 7.60
CA MET A 18 -0.49 -7.75 8.41
C MET A 18 -1.85 -8.08 7.77
N ALA A 19 -1.97 -7.96 6.44
CA ALA A 19 -3.17 -8.34 5.70
C ALA A 19 -3.46 -9.86 5.83
N ARG A 20 -2.43 -10.70 5.69
CA ARG A 20 -2.55 -12.17 5.84
C ARG A 20 -2.97 -12.57 7.26
N GLU A 21 -2.50 -11.84 8.26
CA GLU A 21 -2.87 -12.03 9.67
C GLU A 21 -4.26 -11.48 10.02
N GLY A 22 -4.93 -10.81 9.08
CA GLY A 22 -6.25 -10.20 9.32
C GLY A 22 -6.22 -9.01 10.27
N LYS A 23 -5.05 -8.36 10.43
CA LYS A 23 -4.85 -7.22 11.33
C LYS A 23 -5.16 -5.87 10.69
N LEU A 24 -5.42 -5.84 9.39
CA LEU A 24 -5.80 -4.63 8.66
C LEU A 24 -7.32 -4.50 8.62
N ASP A 25 -7.79 -3.29 8.86
CA ASP A 25 -9.21 -2.98 8.77
C ASP A 25 -9.69 -3.11 7.32
N PRO A 26 -10.91 -3.65 7.09
CA PRO A 26 -11.44 -3.77 5.75
C PRO A 26 -11.65 -2.39 5.12
N VAL A 27 -11.14 -2.21 3.90
CA VAL A 27 -11.29 -0.96 3.16
C VAL A 27 -12.63 -0.96 2.41
N ILE A 28 -13.51 -0.02 2.75
CA ILE A 28 -14.84 0.10 2.16
C ILE A 28 -14.89 1.31 1.23
N GLY A 29 -15.40 1.11 0.01
CA GLY A 29 -15.72 2.21 -0.92
C GLY A 29 -14.52 2.86 -1.60
N ARG A 30 -13.38 2.15 -1.73
CA ARG A 30 -12.17 2.63 -2.44
C ARG A 30 -11.73 1.75 -3.61
N ASP A 31 -12.67 0.97 -4.15
CA ASP A 31 -12.40 0.01 -5.22
C ASP A 31 -11.81 0.67 -6.47
N ASP A 32 -12.26 1.88 -6.80
CA ASP A 32 -11.78 2.60 -7.99
C ASP A 32 -10.34 3.09 -7.83
N GLU A 33 -9.98 3.61 -6.66
CA GLU A 33 -8.60 4.00 -6.35
C GLU A 33 -7.66 2.80 -6.32
N ILE A 34 -8.07 1.70 -5.69
CA ILE A 34 -7.28 0.46 -5.63
C ILE A 34 -7.05 -0.08 -7.05
N ARG A 35 -8.11 -0.19 -7.87
CA ARG A 35 -8.00 -0.61 -9.28
C ARG A 35 -7.07 0.29 -10.08
N ARG A 36 -7.13 1.60 -9.85
CA ARG A 36 -6.25 2.57 -10.52
C ARG A 36 -4.80 2.40 -10.10
N CYS A 37 -4.53 2.14 -8.81
CA CYS A 37 -3.18 1.83 -8.33
C CYS A 37 -2.63 0.57 -9.00
N ILE A 38 -3.42 -0.51 -9.07
CA ILE A 38 -3.04 -1.77 -9.75
C ILE A 38 -2.72 -1.52 -11.22
N GLN A 39 -3.54 -0.74 -11.92
CA GLN A 39 -3.31 -0.38 -13.31
C GLN A 39 -2.01 0.41 -13.49
N ILE A 40 -1.73 1.38 -12.60
CA ILE A 40 -0.50 2.19 -12.67
C ILE A 40 0.73 1.33 -12.42
N LEU A 41 0.70 0.46 -11.40
CA LEU A 41 1.80 -0.47 -11.09
C LEU A 41 2.14 -1.39 -12.26
N SER A 42 1.15 -1.72 -13.10
CA SER A 42 1.31 -2.60 -14.27
C SER A 42 1.90 -1.90 -15.51
N ARG A 43 2.15 -0.58 -15.47
CA ARG A 43 2.67 0.18 -16.62
C ARG A 43 4.17 -0.07 -16.83
N ARG A 44 4.63 0.05 -18.08
CA ARG A 44 6.08 0.03 -18.39
C ARG A 44 6.82 1.29 -17.96
N THR A 45 6.13 2.44 -17.92
CA THR A 45 6.70 3.73 -17.53
C THR A 45 5.77 4.46 -16.58
N LYS A 46 6.35 5.22 -15.64
CA LYS A 46 5.62 5.90 -14.54
C LYS A 46 4.73 4.92 -13.77
N ASN A 47 5.31 3.83 -13.31
CA ASN A 47 4.61 2.74 -12.64
C ASN A 47 4.49 2.91 -11.11
N ASN A 48 4.93 4.04 -10.56
CA ASN A 48 4.78 4.35 -9.14
C ASN A 48 3.55 5.24 -8.94
N PRO A 49 2.42 4.72 -8.43
CA PRO A 49 1.25 5.53 -8.14
C PRO A 49 1.55 6.51 -6.99
N VAL A 50 1.00 7.71 -7.08
CA VAL A 50 1.02 8.70 -5.99
C VAL A 50 -0.41 9.12 -5.69
N LEU A 51 -0.82 8.92 -4.43
CA LEU A 51 -2.15 9.28 -3.95
C LEU A 51 -2.11 10.70 -3.39
N ILE A 52 -2.88 11.60 -3.99
CA ILE A 52 -2.94 13.02 -3.62
C ILE A 52 -4.35 13.33 -3.11
N GLY A 53 -4.45 14.08 -2.02
CA GLY A 53 -5.72 14.50 -1.43
C GLY A 53 -5.50 15.20 -0.09
N GLU A 54 -6.55 15.77 0.48
CA GLU A 54 -6.47 16.47 1.77
C GLU A 54 -6.08 15.53 2.93
N PRO A 55 -5.47 16.04 4.02
CA PRO A 55 -5.27 15.25 5.22
C PRO A 55 -6.59 14.66 5.74
N GLY A 56 -6.57 13.44 6.28
CA GLY A 56 -7.77 12.80 6.84
C GLY A 56 -8.66 12.06 5.84
N VAL A 57 -8.47 12.21 4.52
CA VAL A 57 -9.24 11.46 3.50
C VAL A 57 -8.85 9.97 3.40
N GLY A 58 -8.15 9.41 4.39
CA GLY A 58 -7.80 7.99 4.48
C GLY A 58 -6.86 7.44 3.40
N LYS A 59 -5.94 8.26 2.86
CA LYS A 59 -4.95 7.80 1.87
C LYS A 59 -4.17 6.56 2.31
N THR A 60 -3.87 6.46 3.62
CA THR A 60 -3.20 5.30 4.21
C THR A 60 -4.02 4.02 4.08
N ALA A 61 -5.34 4.12 4.20
CA ALA A 61 -6.23 2.96 4.06
C ALA A 61 -6.14 2.35 2.65
N ILE A 62 -5.87 3.15 1.60
CA ILE A 62 -5.67 2.60 0.23
C ILE A 62 -4.38 1.77 0.14
N SER A 63 -3.37 2.06 0.97
CA SER A 63 -2.13 1.27 0.99
C SER A 63 -2.26 0.01 1.85
N GLU A 64 -3.22 -0.01 2.77
CA GLU A 64 -3.48 -1.12 3.69
C GLU A 64 -4.51 -2.13 3.13
N GLY A 65 -5.32 -1.75 2.14
CA GLY A 65 -6.31 -2.62 1.49
C GLY A 65 -6.03 -2.95 0.04
#